data_AF-A0AAW1XTW1-F1
#
_entry.id   AF-A0AAW1XTW1-F1
#
_cell.length_a   1.000
_cell.length_b   1.000
_cell.length_c   1.000
_cell.angle_alpha   90.00
_cell.angle_beta   90.00
_cell.angle_gamma   90.00
#
_symmetry.space_group_name_H-M   'P 1'
#
loop_
_entity.id
_entity.type
_entity.pdbx_description
1 polymer ?
#
loop_
_entity_poly.entity_id
_entity_poly.type
_entity_poly.pdbx_seq_one_letter_code
_entity_poly.pdbx_strand_id
1 'polypeptide(L)' 'MAGFKMSDEVGFLCDKNQGECRAKFACHLDCFAWVKRDSYLPQGSQGLKAVTKGKLGDDDPIEVNPEDMVLFAKEEPRV' A
#
# COMPACT_ATOMS: atom_id res chain seq x y z
N MET A 1 -26.79 -4.31 0.33
CA MET A 1 -25.40 -4.71 0.02
C MET A 1 -25.06 -4.14 -1.34
N ALA A 2 -23.95 -3.42 -1.47
CA ALA A 2 -23.52 -2.89 -2.76
C ALA A 2 -23.27 -4.08 -3.72
N GLY A 3 -23.95 -4.09 -4.87
CA GLY A 3 -23.98 -5.21 -5.82
C GLY A 3 -22.89 -5.15 -6.89
N PHE A 4 -21.77 -4.47 -6.63
CA PHE A 4 -20.72 -4.24 -7.61
C PHE A 4 -19.64 -5.32 -7.57
N LYS A 5 -19.11 -5.66 -8.74
CA LYS A 5 -17.95 -6.54 -8.90
C LYS A 5 -16.79 -5.77 -9.48
N MET A 6 -15.65 -5.75 -8.80
CA MET A 6 -14.45 -5.02 -9.23
C MET A 6 -13.98 -5.41 -10.64
N SER A 7 -14.16 -6.67 -11.04
CA SER A 7 -13.82 -7.16 -12.37
C SER A 7 -14.61 -6.51 -13.48
N ASP A 8 -15.88 -6.21 -13.22
CA ASP A 8 -16.82 -5.72 -14.22
C ASP A 8 -16.65 -4.20 -14.37
N GLU A 9 -16.30 -3.51 -13.28
CA GLU A 9 -16.08 -2.07 -13.26
C GLU A 9 -14.68 -1.66 -13.76
N VAL A 10 -13.62 -2.35 -13.29
CA VAL A 10 -12.23 -1.93 -13.52
C VAL A 10 -11.31 -3.05 -13.99
N GLY A 11 -11.83 -4.24 -14.31
CA GLY A 11 -11.07 -5.31 -14.94
C GLY A 11 -10.05 -6.03 -14.06
N PHE A 12 -9.96 -5.69 -12.77
CA PHE A 12 -9.09 -6.36 -11.81
C PHE A 12 -9.75 -7.59 -11.20
N LEU A 13 -8.99 -8.66 -11.10
CA LEU A 13 -9.34 -9.88 -10.41
C LEU A 13 -8.26 -10.19 -9.37
N CYS A 14 -8.66 -10.43 -8.13
CA CYS A 14 -7.75 -10.78 -7.05
C CYS A 14 -7.74 -12.29 -6.84
N ASP A 15 -6.57 -12.91 -7.04
CA ASP A 15 -6.34 -14.33 -6.81
C ASP A 15 -6.28 -14.59 -5.31
N LYS A 16 -7.17 -15.45 -4.80
CA LYS A 16 -7.23 -15.80 -3.37
C LYS A 16 -6.07 -16.71 -2.91
N ASN A 17 -5.42 -17.41 -3.83
CA ASN A 17 -4.32 -18.32 -3.53
C ASN A 17 -2.99 -17.57 -3.42
N GLN A 18 -2.74 -16.63 -4.35
CA GLN A 18 -1.51 -15.84 -4.37
C GLN A 18 -1.64 -14.50 -3.62
N GLY A 19 -2.87 -14.02 -3.38
CA GLY A 19 -3.11 -12.73 -2.75
C GLY A 19 -2.88 -11.52 -3.67
N GLU A 20 -2.67 -11.74 -4.97
CA GLU A 20 -2.35 -10.69 -5.94
C GLU A 20 -3.58 -10.29 -6.77
N CYS A 21 -3.71 -8.99 -7.04
CA CYS A 21 -4.71 -8.47 -7.98
C CYS A 21 -4.07 -8.20 -9.34
N ARG A 22 -4.69 -8.71 -10.41
CA ARG A 22 -4.18 -8.59 -11.79
C ARG A 22 -5.29 -8.16 -12.74
N ALA A 23 -4.93 -7.42 -13.79
CA ALA A 23 -5.84 -7.02 -14.86
C ALA A 23 -5.21 -7.31 -16.23
N LYS A 24 -6.05 -7.48 -17.26
CA LYS A 24 -5.57 -7.74 -18.64
C LYS A 24 -4.91 -6.52 -19.29
N PHE A 25 -5.33 -5.33 -18.89
CA PHE A 25 -4.95 -4.07 -19.53
C PHE A 25 -4.14 -3.13 -18.62
N ALA A 26 -3.90 -3.52 -17.36
CA ALA A 26 -3.13 -2.73 -16.41
C ALA A 26 -2.27 -3.64 -15.53
N CYS A 27 -0.98 -3.30 -15.42
CA CYS A 27 -0.06 -3.98 -14.52
C CYS A 27 -0.28 -3.49 -13.09
N HIS A 28 -0.42 -4.43 -12.14
CA HIS A 28 -0.34 -4.11 -10.73
C HIS A 28 1.12 -4.12 -10.30
N LEU A 29 1.71 -2.93 -10.16
CA LEU A 29 3.10 -2.75 -9.76
C LEU A 29 3.19 -2.62 -8.23
N ASP A 30 3.29 -3.75 -7.53
CA ASP A 30 3.50 -3.74 -6.09
C ASP A 30 4.95 -3.37 -5.74
N CYS A 31 5.15 -2.12 -5.32
CA CYS A 31 6.46 -1.63 -4.88
C CYS A 31 7.04 -2.41 -3.70
N PHE A 32 6.21 -3.03 -2.85
CA PHE A 32 6.72 -3.82 -1.73
C PHE A 32 7.40 -5.11 -2.20
N ALA A 33 6.96 -5.69 -3.31
CA ALA A 33 7.66 -6.82 -3.93
C ALA A 33 9.06 -6.42 -4.41
N TRP A 34 9.21 -5.24 -5.03
CA TRP A 34 10.52 -4.69 -5.39
C TRP A 34 11.38 -4.39 -4.15
N VAL A 35 10.78 -3.81 -3.09
CA VAL A 35 11.50 -3.53 -1.84
C VAL A 35 12.13 -4.81 -1.29
N LYS A 36 11.37 -5.89 -1.19
CA LYS A 36 11.88 -7.17 -0.65
C LYS A 36 12.98 -7.80 -1.52
N ARG A 37 12.90 -7.63 -2.85
CA ARG A 37 13.79 -8.33 -3.79
C ARG A 37 15.06 -7.54 -4.11
N ASP A 38 14.92 -6.25 -4.40
CA ASP A 38 15.93 -5.46 -5.11
C ASP A 38 16.37 -4.20 -4.34
N SER A 39 15.71 -3.81 -3.24
CA SER A 39 16.07 -2.56 -2.56
C SER A 39 17.40 -2.61 -1.79
N TYR A 40 17.88 -3.82 -1.49
CA TYR A 40 19.01 -4.11 -0.60
C TYR A 40 18.85 -3.56 0.82
N LEU A 41 17.62 -3.20 1.24
CA LEU A 41 17.34 -2.74 2.60
C LEU A 41 17.27 -3.94 3.57
N PRO A 42 17.79 -3.78 4.80
CA PRO A 42 17.60 -4.79 5.84
C PRO A 42 16.11 -4.95 6.14
N GLN A 43 15.68 -6.14 6.54
CA GLN A 43 14.27 -6.48 6.77
C GLN A 43 13.57 -5.48 7.71
N GLY A 44 14.27 -4.98 8.74
CA GLY A 44 13.76 -3.96 9.67
C GLY A 44 13.50 -2.58 9.04
N SER A 45 14.01 -2.33 7.83
CA SER A 45 13.87 -1.06 7.10
C SER A 45 13.01 -1.20 5.83
N GLN A 46 12.24 -2.28 5.70
CA GLN A 46 11.35 -2.51 4.54
C GLN A 46 9.94 -1.92 4.71
N GLY A 47 9.63 -1.31 5.86
CA GLY A 47 8.39 -0.58 6.08
C GLY A 47 8.35 0.73 5.29
N LEU A 48 7.15 1.18 4.91
CA LEU A 48 6.97 2.35 4.04
C LEU A 48 7.76 3.58 4.53
N LYS A 49 7.70 3.90 5.83
CA LYS A 49 8.43 5.03 6.42
C LYS A 49 9.95 4.94 6.18
N ALA A 50 10.55 3.79 6.47
CA ALA A 50 11.98 3.58 6.32
C ALA A 50 12.41 3.55 4.85
N VAL A 51 11.59 2.95 3.97
CA VAL A 51 11.83 2.93 2.53
C VAL A 51 11.79 4.34 1.94
N THR A 52 10.81 5.17 2.33
CA THR A 52 10.72 6.57 1.91
C THR A 52 11.99 7.33 2.29
N LYS A 53 12.41 7.26 3.57
CA LYS A 53 13.66 7.90 4.02
C LYS A 53 14.89 7.41 3.24
N GLY A 54 14.99 6.10 3.03
CA GLY A 54 16.16 5.49 2.40
C GLY A 54 16.23 5.66 0.87
N LYS A 55 15.11 5.93 0.19
CA LYS A 55 15.05 5.97 -1.29
C LYS A 55 14.62 7.30 -1.88
N LEU A 56 13.87 8.12 -1.15
CA LEU A 56 13.33 9.40 -1.63
C LEU A 56 14.00 10.63 -0.98
N GLY A 57 14.85 10.43 0.03
CA GLY A 57 15.58 11.50 0.72
C GLY A 57 15.15 11.66 2.19
N ASP A 58 15.71 12.66 2.87
CA ASP A 58 15.56 12.89 4.31
C ASP A 58 14.19 13.49 4.73
N ASP A 59 13.19 13.49 3.85
CA ASP A 59 11.84 13.89 4.19
C ASP A 59 11.18 12.81 5.06
N ASP A 60 10.80 13.16 6.30
CA ASP A 60 10.07 12.26 7.20
C ASP A 60 8.59 12.24 6.81
N PRO A 61 8.06 11.13 6.26
CA PRO A 61 6.65 11.07 5.91
C PRO A 61 5.79 11.20 7.17
N ILE A 62 4.60 11.79 7.02
CA ILE A 62 3.61 11.88 8.10
C ILE A 62 3.33 10.47 8.63
N GLU A 63 3.41 10.33 9.95
CA GLU A 63 3.16 9.09 10.66
C GLU A 63 1.94 9.26 11.54
N VAL A 64 0.97 8.36 11.36
CA VAL A 64 -0.24 8.27 12.19
C VAL A 64 -0.26 6.89 12.81
N ASN A 65 -0.48 6.83 14.12
CA ASN A 65 -0.63 5.56 14.82
C ASN A 65 -1.93 4.88 14.34
N PRO A 66 -1.89 3.59 13.94
CA PRO A 66 -3.09 2.86 13.50
C PRO A 66 -4.27 2.94 14.49
N GLU A 67 -3.99 2.97 15.80
CA GLU A 67 -5.03 3.04 16.84
C GLU A 67 -5.76 4.40 16.86
N ASP A 68 -5.12 5.46 16.37
CA ASP A 68 -5.69 6.81 16.35
C ASP A 68 -6.49 7.09 15.05
N MET A 69 -6.26 6.30 13.98
CA MET A 69 -6.85 6.56 12.65
C MET A 69 -8.38 6.68 12.67
N VAL A 70 -9.07 5.84 13.44
CA VAL A 70 -10.54 5.84 13.53
C VAL A 70 -11.04 7.06 14.32
N LEU A 71 -10.33 7.44 15.38
CA LEU A 71 -10.65 8.62 16.17
C LEU A 71 -10.49 9.90 15.31
N PHE A 72 -9.35 10.01 14.62
CA PHE A 72 -9.05 11.15 13.74
C PHE A 72 -10.05 11.30 12.60
N ALA A 73 -10.60 10.21 12.06
CA ALA A 73 -11.66 10.30 11.07
C ALA A 73 -12.88 11.11 11.54
N LYS A 74 -13.16 11.12 12.86
CA LYS A 74 -14.27 11.87 13.47
C LYS A 74 -13.82 13.24 14.00
N GLU A 75 -12.72 13.26 14.74
CA GLU A 75 -12.32 14.42 15.54
C GLU A 75 -11.41 15.37 14.77
N GLU A 76 -10.52 14.84 13.93
CA GLU A 76 -9.50 15.61 13.22
C GLU A 76 -9.25 15.06 11.79
N PRO A 77 -10.22 15.15 10.86
CA PRO A 77 -10.14 14.50 9.54
C PRO A 77 -9.11 15.10 8.58
N ARG A 78 -8.36 16.12 9.01
CA ARG A 78 -7.30 16.79 8.24
C ARG A 78 -5.89 16.31 8.62
N VAL A 79 -5.76 15.53 9.69
CA VAL A 79 -4.50 14.95 10.17
C VAL A 79 -4.02 13.89 9.18
#